data_AF-A0A1H1H797-F1
#
_entry.id   AF-A0A1H1H797-F1
#
_cell.length_a   1.000
_cell.length_b   1.000
_cell.length_c   1.000
_cell.angle_alpha   90.00
_cell.angle_beta   90.00
_cell.angle_gamma   90.00
#
_symmetry.space_group_name_H-M   'P 1'
#
loop_
_entity.id
_entity.type
_entity.pdbx_description
1 polymer ?
#
loop_
_entity_poly.entity_id
_entity_poly.type
_entity_poly.pdbx_seq_one_letter_code
_entity_poly.pdbx_strand_id
1 'polypeptide(L)'
;MTTPSDDRYIKGRALARAARRGPLASLYDDPNVAGMAYGRRTVRGTRTDEPAVVVYVLRKTPARFLPTSRMLPRRMYFGGDFVEIDVVETGPFHALAFTDRERPAPNGVSVAHVDVTAGTLGSLVADGADGSLNILSNNHVLADVNEGAPGDPILQPGPADGGTVTGDTIARLNRFVRLNATGNIVDAAIARVINPDDVVDRVKNDLIPVATPDHPAVGLLFAGSSTRTLVNPIDAVLNRLDVSFLHDGDVTADVDVGTNVEKVGRTTEYTTATVTEIDVSVSVDYGEHGVLRFDSQFATAHMSEPGDSGSLVYRGGTGGEDGSGGCPTTAALARLLGRDLSLDAAVERDFRERYLGRTRVGRFLIEAYFAYEDRAVARMRAARIDEDDRRFLQRLYDTYAETLRAVALQPNRADLVFAEEHLREIRRIVVRLREYFTAGAAGVVDEVLGIVAEFVGRTVPEILQALDDPDLLRRVTELARRAGYAPRTDAAGGEAGGG
;
A
#
# COMPACT_ATOMS: atom_id res chain seq x y z
N MET A 1 10.54 -32.29 28.16
CA MET A 1 9.10 -32.58 28.30
C MET A 1 8.51 -32.67 26.90
N THR A 2 8.05 -33.88 26.55
CA THR A 2 7.24 -34.33 25.40
C THR A 2 7.21 -33.50 24.10
N THR A 3 7.78 -34.11 23.06
CA THR A 3 7.73 -33.79 21.63
C THR A 3 6.32 -33.48 21.09
N PRO A 4 6.15 -32.51 20.16
CA PRO A 4 4.88 -32.16 19.55
C PRO A 4 4.49 -33.16 18.43
N SER A 5 4.37 -34.43 18.78
CA SER A 5 3.67 -35.45 17.99
C SER A 5 2.44 -35.96 18.76
N ASP A 6 1.80 -35.08 19.53
CA ASP A 6 0.58 -35.41 20.24
C ASP A 6 -0.54 -35.41 19.20
N ASP A 7 -1.01 -36.60 18.79
CA ASP A 7 -2.09 -36.80 17.79
C ASP A 7 -3.29 -35.87 18.06
N ARG A 8 -3.49 -35.50 19.33
CA ARG A 8 -4.46 -34.52 19.79
C ARG A 8 -4.31 -33.14 19.14
N TYR A 9 -3.09 -32.64 18.92
CA TYR A 9 -2.84 -31.34 18.29
C TYR A 9 -2.99 -31.39 16.76
N ILE A 10 -2.58 -32.50 16.14
CA ILE A 10 -2.77 -32.70 14.69
C ILE A 10 -4.27 -32.78 14.38
N LYS A 11 -4.98 -33.63 15.14
CA LYS A 11 -6.43 -33.79 15.07
C LYS A 11 -7.16 -32.50 15.46
N GLY A 12 -6.76 -31.86 16.55
CA GLY A 12 -7.31 -30.59 17.03
C GLY A 12 -7.17 -29.46 16.00
N ARG A 13 -6.01 -29.36 15.32
CA ARG A 13 -5.80 -28.38 14.24
C ARG A 13 -6.69 -28.65 13.03
N ALA A 14 -6.88 -29.91 12.66
CA ALA A 14 -7.80 -30.30 11.58
C ALA A 14 -9.26 -29.97 11.93
N LEU A 15 -9.71 -30.29 13.15
CA LEU A 15 -11.04 -29.98 13.64
C LEU A 15 -11.26 -28.46 13.77
N ALA A 16 -10.27 -27.71 14.29
CA ALA A 16 -10.34 -26.25 14.36
C ALA A 16 -10.41 -25.60 12.97
N ARG A 17 -9.69 -26.16 11.98
CA ARG A 17 -9.78 -25.73 10.59
C ARG A 17 -11.16 -26.02 10.01
N ALA A 18 -11.74 -27.19 10.28
CA ALA A 18 -13.09 -27.55 9.86
C ALA A 18 -14.15 -26.65 10.52
N ALA A 19 -14.01 -26.37 11.82
CA ALA A 19 -14.87 -25.45 12.57
C ALA A 19 -14.85 -24.03 11.97
N ARG A 20 -13.66 -23.43 11.81
CA ARG A 20 -13.51 -22.08 11.24
C ARG A 20 -14.02 -21.95 9.80
N ARG A 21 -13.92 -23.02 9.01
CA ARG A 21 -14.34 -23.03 7.59
C ARG A 21 -15.78 -23.48 7.37
N GLY A 22 -16.43 -24.02 8.40
CA GLY A 22 -17.80 -24.54 8.33
C GLY A 22 -18.67 -23.89 9.39
N PRO A 23 -19.01 -24.58 10.50
CA PRO A 23 -20.03 -24.11 11.43
C PRO A 23 -19.75 -22.76 12.12
N LEU A 24 -18.48 -22.36 12.26
CA LEU A 24 -18.10 -21.06 12.84
C LEU A 24 -17.85 -19.98 11.79
N ALA A 25 -17.93 -20.29 10.49
CA ALA A 25 -17.61 -19.33 9.43
C ALA A 25 -18.50 -18.08 9.49
N SER A 26 -19.78 -18.24 9.85
CA SER A 26 -20.72 -17.12 10.01
C SER A 26 -20.36 -16.17 11.16
N LEU A 27 -19.43 -16.53 12.05
CA LEU A 27 -18.97 -15.61 13.08
C LEU A 27 -18.23 -14.41 12.49
N TYR A 28 -17.65 -14.53 11.29
CA TYR A 28 -17.06 -13.38 10.60
C TYR A 28 -18.09 -12.30 10.23
N ASP A 29 -19.39 -12.64 10.21
CA ASP A 29 -20.47 -11.68 9.96
C ASP A 29 -20.87 -10.90 11.24
N ASP A 30 -20.42 -11.33 12.43
CA ASP A 30 -20.66 -10.60 13.67
C ASP A 30 -19.64 -9.45 13.79
N PRO A 31 -20.07 -8.17 13.86
CA PRO A 31 -19.17 -7.03 13.90
C PRO A 31 -18.28 -7.00 15.15
N ASN A 32 -18.59 -7.79 16.18
CA ASN A 32 -17.77 -7.93 17.36
C ASN A 32 -16.68 -9.01 17.22
N VAL A 33 -16.65 -9.81 16.14
CA VAL A 33 -15.64 -10.84 15.91
C VAL A 33 -14.53 -10.29 15.01
N ALA A 34 -13.31 -10.23 15.56
CA ALA A 34 -12.14 -9.69 14.89
C ALA A 34 -11.34 -10.77 14.12
N GLY A 35 -11.52 -12.05 14.47
CA GLY A 35 -10.84 -13.16 13.79
C GLY A 35 -10.94 -14.49 14.52
N MET A 36 -10.41 -15.55 13.92
CA MET A 36 -10.37 -16.88 14.53
C MET A 36 -9.07 -17.63 14.24
N ALA A 37 -8.50 -18.25 15.26
CA ALA A 37 -7.24 -19.00 15.21
C ALA A 37 -7.39 -20.45 15.71
N TYR A 38 -6.35 -21.24 15.48
CA TYR A 38 -6.11 -22.47 16.24
C TYR A 38 -5.10 -22.16 17.33
N GLY A 39 -5.40 -22.53 18.57
CA GLY A 39 -4.52 -22.24 19.70
C GLY A 39 -4.83 -23.12 20.89
N ARG A 40 -4.36 -22.67 22.05
CA ARG A 40 -4.64 -23.29 23.34
C ARG A 40 -5.73 -22.50 24.07
N ARG A 41 -6.60 -23.22 24.77
CA ARG A 41 -7.64 -22.60 25.58
C ARG A 41 -7.05 -21.85 26.77
N THR A 42 -7.70 -20.77 27.18
CA THR A 42 -7.38 -20.00 28.40
C THR A 42 -8.55 -20.05 29.38
N VAL A 43 -8.32 -20.53 30.60
CA VAL A 43 -9.33 -20.59 31.66
C VAL A 43 -8.87 -19.74 32.84
N ARG A 44 -9.67 -18.73 33.22
CA ARG A 44 -9.38 -17.80 34.32
C ARG A 44 -7.97 -17.16 34.24
N GLY A 45 -7.52 -16.84 33.02
CA GLY A 45 -6.22 -16.22 32.75
C GLY A 45 -5.06 -17.21 32.60
N THR A 46 -5.28 -18.51 32.80
CA THR A 46 -4.25 -19.54 32.64
C THR A 46 -4.43 -20.30 31.33
N ARG A 47 -3.36 -20.37 30.53
CA ARG A 47 -3.32 -21.15 29.28
C ARG A 47 -3.25 -22.65 29.60
N THR A 48 -4.15 -23.45 29.05
CA THR A 48 -4.17 -24.91 29.23
C THR A 48 -3.52 -25.61 28.04
N ASP A 49 -3.33 -26.93 28.09
CA ASP A 49 -2.86 -27.71 26.93
C ASP A 49 -3.99 -28.20 26.01
N GLU A 50 -5.23 -27.77 26.26
CA GLU A 50 -6.39 -28.15 25.46
C GLU A 50 -6.40 -27.38 24.12
N PRO A 51 -6.38 -28.08 22.96
CA PRO A 51 -6.51 -27.44 21.66
C PRO A 51 -7.89 -26.81 21.48
N ALA A 52 -7.91 -25.57 20.99
CA ALA A 52 -9.13 -24.80 20.81
C ALA A 52 -9.15 -24.02 19.49
N VAL A 53 -10.36 -23.75 19.01
CA VAL A 53 -10.61 -22.58 18.15
C VAL A 53 -10.63 -21.36 19.06
N VAL A 54 -9.73 -20.42 18.83
CA VAL A 54 -9.70 -19.15 19.56
C VAL A 54 -10.43 -18.11 18.73
N VAL A 55 -11.55 -17.60 19.22
CA VAL A 55 -12.30 -16.51 18.59
C VAL A 55 -11.87 -15.19 19.21
N TYR A 56 -11.31 -14.31 18.39
CA TYR A 56 -10.93 -12.95 18.76
C TYR A 56 -12.16 -12.04 18.65
N VAL A 57 -12.44 -11.27 19.70
CA VAL A 57 -13.55 -10.32 19.73
C VAL A 57 -13.09 -8.92 20.10
N LEU A 58 -13.77 -7.91 19.57
CA LEU A 58 -13.50 -6.51 19.91
C LEU A 58 -13.74 -6.27 21.41
N ARG A 59 -14.83 -6.83 21.95
CA ARG A 59 -15.18 -6.76 23.37
C ARG A 59 -15.90 -8.02 23.84
N LYS A 60 -15.58 -8.53 25.04
CA LYS A 60 -16.35 -9.60 25.69
C LYS A 60 -17.54 -9.01 26.42
N THR A 61 -18.70 -9.58 26.12
CA THR A 61 -19.93 -9.29 26.85
C THR A 61 -20.22 -10.43 27.84
N PRO A 62 -20.51 -10.15 29.13
CA PRO A 62 -20.90 -11.19 30.07
C PRO A 62 -22.11 -11.98 29.57
N ALA A 63 -22.12 -13.30 29.74
CA ALA A 63 -23.14 -14.20 29.17
C ALA A 63 -24.59 -13.79 29.51
N ARG A 64 -24.84 -13.22 30.70
CA ARG A 64 -26.16 -12.70 31.09
C ARG A 64 -26.69 -11.54 30.23
N PHE A 65 -25.81 -10.88 29.49
CA PHE A 65 -26.13 -9.76 28.61
C PHE A 65 -26.00 -10.16 27.13
N LEU A 66 -25.72 -11.42 26.82
CA LEU A 66 -25.68 -11.94 25.47
C LEU A 66 -26.95 -12.76 25.19
N PRO A 67 -27.67 -12.49 24.09
CA PRO A 67 -28.74 -13.38 23.65
C PRO A 67 -28.16 -14.76 23.34
N THR A 68 -28.93 -15.83 23.61
CA THR A 68 -28.49 -17.23 23.42
C THR A 68 -27.98 -17.50 22.00
N SER A 69 -28.55 -16.82 20.99
CA SER A 69 -28.12 -16.91 19.59
C SER A 69 -26.70 -16.39 19.32
N ARG A 70 -26.13 -15.57 20.22
CA ARG A 70 -24.75 -15.07 20.17
C ARG A 70 -23.82 -15.76 21.15
N MET A 71 -24.31 -16.71 21.94
CA MET A 71 -23.46 -17.50 22.81
C MET A 71 -22.73 -18.57 21.99
N LEU A 72 -21.40 -18.54 22.06
CA LEU A 72 -20.59 -19.60 21.47
C LEU A 72 -20.61 -20.84 22.36
N PRO A 73 -20.77 -22.04 21.78
CA PRO A 73 -20.73 -23.26 22.56
C PRO A 73 -19.32 -23.47 23.09
N ARG A 74 -19.17 -24.14 24.24
CA ARG A 74 -17.85 -24.46 24.80
C ARG A 74 -17.07 -25.46 23.95
N ARG A 75 -17.78 -26.34 23.24
CA ARG A 75 -17.23 -27.39 22.37
C ARG A 75 -18.02 -27.46 21.09
N MET A 76 -17.32 -27.78 20.01
CA MET A 76 -17.92 -28.08 18.72
C MET A 76 -17.57 -29.50 18.30
N TYR A 77 -18.59 -30.30 18.03
CA TYR A 77 -18.47 -31.72 17.72
C TYR A 77 -18.47 -31.98 16.21
N PHE A 78 -17.64 -32.92 15.78
CA PHE A 78 -17.54 -33.45 14.42
C PHE A 78 -17.57 -34.98 14.49
N GLY A 79 -18.75 -35.57 14.29
CA GLY A 79 -18.95 -36.99 14.55
C GLY A 79 -18.68 -37.32 16.03
N GLY A 80 -17.79 -38.27 16.29
CA GLY A 80 -17.38 -38.67 17.65
C GLY A 80 -16.32 -37.75 18.30
N ASP A 81 -15.79 -36.78 17.56
CA ASP A 81 -14.70 -35.92 18.02
C ASP A 81 -15.15 -34.50 18.29
N PHE A 82 -14.33 -33.70 18.99
CA PHE A 82 -14.63 -32.30 19.24
C PHE A 82 -13.38 -31.42 19.30
N VAL A 83 -13.62 -30.11 19.16
CA VAL A 83 -12.65 -29.06 19.46
C VAL A 83 -13.25 -28.10 20.49
N GLU A 84 -12.46 -27.63 21.44
CA GLU A 84 -12.88 -26.59 22.37
C GLU A 84 -13.03 -25.25 21.61
N ILE A 85 -13.91 -24.38 22.10
CA ILE A 85 -13.98 -22.99 21.66
C ILE A 85 -13.58 -22.10 22.82
N ASP A 86 -12.62 -21.24 22.56
CA ASP A 86 -12.21 -20.17 23.46
C ASP A 86 -12.53 -18.81 22.84
N VAL A 87 -12.83 -17.83 23.68
CA VAL A 87 -13.08 -16.45 23.26
C VAL A 87 -12.06 -15.57 23.94
N VAL A 88 -11.38 -14.73 23.18
CA VAL A 88 -10.35 -13.79 23.66
C VAL A 88 -10.74 -12.39 23.21
N GLU A 89 -10.75 -11.44 24.14
CA GLU A 89 -10.97 -10.03 23.82
C GLU A 89 -9.64 -9.46 23.35
N THR A 90 -9.61 -8.91 22.14
CA THR A 90 -8.39 -8.40 21.49
C THR A 90 -8.50 -6.94 21.08
N GLY A 91 -9.71 -6.39 20.93
CA GLY A 91 -9.91 -5.15 20.17
C GLY A 91 -9.78 -5.37 18.65
N PRO A 92 -9.87 -4.29 17.83
CA PRO A 92 -9.71 -4.35 16.38
C PRO A 92 -8.26 -4.63 15.96
N PHE A 93 -8.08 -5.27 14.81
CA PHE A 93 -6.78 -5.43 14.15
C PHE A 93 -6.61 -4.35 13.07
N HIS A 94 -5.44 -3.70 13.02
CA HIS A 94 -5.09 -2.68 12.02
C HIS A 94 -3.95 -3.17 11.12
N ALA A 95 -3.92 -2.73 9.86
CA ALA A 95 -2.71 -2.76 9.04
C ALA A 95 -1.79 -1.63 9.52
N LEU A 96 -0.51 -1.93 9.76
CA LEU A 96 0.44 -0.96 10.29
C LEU A 96 1.08 -0.18 9.11
N ALA A 97 1.39 1.10 9.32
CA ALA A 97 2.27 1.91 8.48
C ALA A 97 3.14 2.76 9.42
N PHE A 98 4.42 2.98 9.11
CA PHE A 98 5.35 3.67 10.00
C PHE A 98 5.31 5.20 9.82
N THR A 99 4.09 5.75 9.86
CA THR A 99 3.74 7.16 9.63
C THR A 99 3.59 7.97 10.91
N ASP A 100 3.58 7.31 12.07
CA ASP A 100 3.40 7.97 13.35
C ASP A 100 4.61 8.84 13.74
N ARG A 101 4.36 9.83 14.61
CA ARG A 101 5.41 10.59 15.27
C ARG A 101 6.14 9.71 16.29
N GLU A 102 7.44 9.56 16.13
CA GLU A 102 8.29 8.73 16.99
C GLU A 102 9.49 9.53 17.52
N ARG A 103 9.71 9.46 18.83
CA ARG A 103 10.87 10.06 19.49
C ARG A 103 11.39 9.09 20.56
N PRO A 104 12.62 8.57 20.45
CA PRO A 104 13.53 8.73 19.31
C PRO A 104 12.99 8.07 18.02
N ALA A 105 13.29 8.67 16.87
CA ALA A 105 12.91 8.16 15.55
C ALA A 105 13.86 7.03 15.10
N PRO A 106 13.36 5.82 14.84
CA PRO A 106 14.17 4.71 14.31
C PRO A 106 14.29 4.76 12.78
N ASN A 107 15.21 3.96 12.23
CA ASN A 107 15.33 3.73 10.79
C ASN A 107 14.06 3.00 10.27
N GLY A 108 13.60 3.34 9.07
CA GLY A 108 12.43 2.75 8.42
C GLY A 108 11.10 3.51 8.62
N VAL A 109 11.10 4.62 9.37
CA VAL A 109 9.91 5.45 9.60
C VAL A 109 9.83 6.64 8.64
N SER A 110 8.66 7.29 8.62
CA SER A 110 8.42 8.49 7.82
C SER A 110 9.36 9.65 8.16
N VAL A 111 9.97 10.25 7.13
CA VAL A 111 10.77 11.48 7.22
C VAL A 111 10.72 12.25 5.91
N ALA A 112 10.83 13.57 5.94
CA ALA A 112 10.98 14.37 4.73
C ALA A 112 11.38 15.83 4.97
N HIS A 113 11.86 16.48 3.90
CA HIS A 113 11.89 17.92 3.77
C HIS A 113 10.48 18.52 3.92
N VAL A 114 10.39 19.75 4.43
CA VAL A 114 9.09 20.42 4.68
C VAL A 114 8.24 20.61 3.42
N ASP A 115 8.89 20.80 2.27
CA ASP A 115 8.22 21.11 0.99
C ASP A 115 7.94 19.87 0.13
N VAL A 116 8.29 18.66 0.60
CA VAL A 116 7.98 17.40 -0.10
C VAL A 116 6.90 16.60 0.65
N THR A 117 6.44 15.51 0.04
CA THR A 117 5.37 14.68 0.63
C THR A 117 5.85 13.89 1.86
N ALA A 118 6.50 12.75 1.65
CA ALA A 118 7.21 11.98 2.68
C ALA A 118 7.97 10.80 2.05
N GLY A 119 9.11 10.46 2.64
CA GLY A 119 9.88 9.25 2.34
C GLY A 119 10.23 8.51 3.62
N THR A 120 11.30 7.72 3.56
CA THR A 120 11.76 6.87 4.67
C THR A 120 13.10 7.35 5.21
N LEU A 121 13.24 7.33 6.54
CA LEU A 121 14.52 7.49 7.24
C LEU A 121 15.35 6.23 7.00
N GLY A 122 16.39 6.31 6.18
CA GLY A 122 17.18 5.14 5.78
C GLY A 122 18.09 4.63 6.88
N SER A 123 19.02 5.48 7.33
CA SER A 123 19.98 5.15 8.37
C SER A 123 20.48 6.40 9.08
N LEU A 124 21.02 6.23 10.28
CA LEU A 124 21.95 7.20 10.86
C LEU A 124 23.35 6.98 10.29
N VAL A 125 24.06 8.08 10.02
CA VAL A 125 25.42 8.08 9.46
C VAL A 125 26.26 9.20 10.10
N ALA A 126 27.57 9.02 10.12
CA ALA A 126 28.54 10.04 10.53
C ALA A 126 29.08 10.77 9.29
N ASP A 127 29.13 12.10 9.36
CA ASP A 127 29.74 12.93 8.32
C ASP A 127 31.27 12.75 8.31
N GLY A 128 31.87 12.45 7.16
CA GLY A 128 33.31 12.33 7.01
C GLY A 128 34.06 13.65 7.27
N ALA A 129 33.40 14.79 7.12
CA ALA A 129 34.02 16.11 7.29
C ALA A 129 34.24 16.50 8.76
N ASP A 130 33.27 16.23 9.65
CA ASP A 130 33.29 16.68 11.04
C ASP A 130 32.83 15.62 12.07
N GLY A 131 32.49 14.41 11.63
CA GLY A 131 31.98 13.33 12.47
C GLY A 131 30.55 13.58 12.98
N SER A 132 29.84 14.59 12.49
CA SER A 132 28.50 14.91 12.97
C SER A 132 27.48 13.83 12.61
N LEU A 133 26.53 13.63 13.53
CA LEU A 133 25.42 12.69 13.34
C LEU A 133 24.42 13.24 12.32
N ASN A 134 24.15 12.46 11.28
CA ASN A 134 23.23 12.79 10.21
C ASN A 134 22.22 11.65 9.98
N ILE A 135 21.06 11.99 9.44
CA ILE A 135 20.12 11.02 8.84
C ILE A 135 20.41 10.93 7.34
N LEU A 136 20.34 9.72 6.78
CA LEU A 136 20.49 9.42 5.36
C LEU A 136 19.13 9.07 4.74
N SER A 137 18.83 9.64 3.58
CA SER A 137 17.69 9.27 2.73
C SER A 137 17.96 9.74 1.29
N ASN A 138 16.96 9.75 0.41
CA ASN A 138 17.12 10.23 -0.97
C ASN A 138 17.20 11.77 -1.05
N ASN A 139 17.79 12.28 -2.13
CA ASN A 139 17.74 13.70 -2.46
C ASN A 139 16.29 14.16 -2.62
N HIS A 140 15.46 13.46 -3.38
CA HIS A 140 14.06 13.88 -3.54
C HIS A 140 13.23 13.80 -2.25
N VAL A 141 13.74 13.18 -1.18
CA VAL A 141 13.10 13.12 0.13
C VAL A 141 13.59 14.23 1.07
N LEU A 142 14.89 14.54 1.08
CA LEU A 142 15.47 15.51 2.02
C LEU A 142 15.84 16.86 1.40
N ALA A 143 15.99 16.94 0.08
CA ALA A 143 16.52 18.08 -0.64
C ALA A 143 15.61 18.57 -1.77
N ASP A 144 14.35 18.14 -1.79
CA ASP A 144 13.32 18.62 -2.72
C ASP A 144 13.79 18.66 -4.18
N VAL A 145 14.37 17.55 -4.65
CA VAL A 145 14.90 17.41 -6.02
C VAL A 145 15.88 18.55 -6.38
N ASN A 146 16.81 18.85 -5.47
CA ASN A 146 17.81 19.91 -5.51
C ASN A 146 17.32 21.34 -5.16
N GLU A 147 16.04 21.56 -4.90
CA GLU A 147 15.52 22.89 -4.55
C GLU A 147 15.74 23.25 -3.07
N GLY A 148 15.97 22.24 -2.21
CA GLY A 148 16.27 22.45 -0.80
C GLY A 148 17.64 23.10 -0.56
N ALA A 149 17.70 23.99 0.43
CA ALA A 149 18.91 24.67 0.86
C ALA A 149 19.48 24.06 2.15
N PRO A 150 20.82 23.98 2.30
CA PRO A 150 21.42 23.60 3.58
C PRO A 150 20.89 24.45 4.74
N GLY A 151 20.40 23.79 5.78
CA GLY A 151 19.73 24.40 6.93
C GLY A 151 18.22 24.19 6.98
N ASP A 152 17.60 23.79 5.87
CA ASP A 152 16.16 23.60 5.78
C ASP A 152 15.65 22.49 6.71
N PRO A 153 14.43 22.63 7.27
CA PRO A 153 13.92 21.72 8.28
C PRO A 153 13.53 20.36 7.69
N ILE A 154 13.97 19.30 8.36
CA ILE A 154 13.55 17.92 8.08
C ILE A 154 12.68 17.40 9.22
N LEU A 155 11.51 16.91 8.86
CA LEU A 155 10.43 16.55 9.78
C LEU A 155 10.31 15.04 9.97
N GLN A 156 10.03 14.61 11.20
CA GLN A 156 9.58 13.25 11.53
C GLN A 156 8.29 13.34 12.37
N PRO A 157 7.14 12.87 11.85
CA PRO A 157 6.97 12.24 10.53
C PRO A 157 7.06 13.29 9.41
N GLY A 158 7.11 12.88 8.15
CA GLY A 158 7.11 13.80 7.02
C GLY A 158 5.80 14.60 6.87
N PRO A 159 5.76 15.67 6.06
CA PRO A 159 4.57 16.54 5.92
C PRO A 159 3.27 15.80 5.57
N ALA A 160 3.32 14.84 4.63
CA ALA A 160 2.14 14.07 4.22
C ALA A 160 1.57 13.17 5.32
N ASP A 161 2.34 12.92 6.38
CA ASP A 161 1.95 12.14 7.57
C ASP A 161 1.63 13.03 8.78
N GLY A 162 1.51 14.34 8.56
CA GLY A 162 1.10 15.31 9.59
C GLY A 162 2.25 15.96 10.35
N GLY A 163 3.50 15.81 9.91
CA GLY A 163 4.65 16.51 10.47
C GLY A 163 4.56 18.02 10.30
N THR A 164 5.00 18.76 11.32
CA THR A 164 5.00 20.22 11.36
C THR A 164 6.38 20.80 11.71
N VAL A 165 6.74 21.95 11.13
CA VAL A 165 8.04 22.59 11.39
C VAL A 165 8.27 22.89 12.88
N THR A 166 7.23 23.32 13.59
CA THR A 166 7.33 23.76 14.99
C THR A 166 7.46 22.62 15.98
N GLY A 167 6.93 21.43 15.70
CA GLY A 167 6.89 20.30 16.63
C GLY A 167 7.72 19.08 16.22
N ASP A 168 8.07 18.98 14.94
CA ASP A 168 8.53 17.73 14.35
C ASP A 168 9.86 17.81 13.62
N THR A 169 10.51 18.99 13.58
CA THR A 169 11.86 19.13 13.02
C THR A 169 12.88 18.36 13.87
N ILE A 170 13.52 17.34 13.31
CA ILE A 170 14.57 16.53 13.97
C ILE A 170 15.97 16.77 13.41
N ALA A 171 16.06 17.24 12.17
CA ALA A 171 17.31 17.44 11.46
C ALA A 171 17.22 18.66 10.54
N ARG A 172 18.36 19.13 10.05
CA ARG A 172 18.46 20.18 9.03
C ARG A 172 19.24 19.67 7.83
N LEU A 173 18.74 19.93 6.62
CA LEU A 173 19.42 19.53 5.39
C LEU A 173 20.90 19.97 5.44
N ASN A 174 21.81 19.04 5.17
CA ASN A 174 23.26 19.30 5.25
C ASN A 174 23.87 19.27 3.85
N ARG A 175 23.80 18.11 3.18
CA ARG A 175 24.44 17.87 1.88
C ARG A 175 23.62 16.89 1.05
N PHE A 176 23.62 17.06 -0.26
CA PHE A 176 22.97 16.13 -1.20
C PHE A 176 23.78 15.99 -2.48
N VAL A 177 23.59 14.87 -3.19
CA VAL A 177 24.15 14.69 -4.53
C VAL A 177 23.20 15.33 -5.52
N ARG A 178 23.69 16.31 -6.29
CA ARG A 178 22.86 17.04 -7.25
C ARG A 178 22.40 16.13 -8.38
N LEU A 179 21.09 16.05 -8.60
CA LEU A 179 20.49 15.33 -9.72
C LEU A 179 20.51 16.18 -11.00
N ASN A 180 20.85 15.56 -12.13
CA ASN A 180 20.92 16.18 -13.45
C ASN A 180 20.07 15.38 -14.45
N ALA A 181 19.87 15.88 -15.67
CA ALA A 181 19.15 15.13 -16.69
C ALA A 181 19.82 13.77 -17.03
N THR A 182 21.15 13.69 -16.94
CA THR A 182 21.93 12.46 -17.20
C THR A 182 23.16 12.39 -16.28
N GLY A 183 23.77 11.21 -16.17
CA GLY A 183 25.01 11.00 -15.41
C GLY A 183 24.80 10.86 -13.91
N ASN A 184 23.56 10.62 -13.45
CA ASN A 184 23.31 10.34 -12.05
C ASN A 184 23.72 8.91 -11.74
N ILE A 185 24.47 8.74 -10.65
CA ILE A 185 24.82 7.43 -10.11
C ILE A 185 24.14 7.15 -8.77
N VAL A 186 23.65 8.20 -8.11
CA VAL A 186 22.92 8.10 -6.84
C VAL A 186 21.84 9.18 -6.73
N ASP A 187 20.74 8.85 -6.05
CA ASP A 187 19.77 9.77 -5.49
C ASP A 187 19.88 9.73 -3.96
N ALA A 188 20.61 10.68 -3.36
CA ALA A 188 20.92 10.63 -1.93
C ALA A 188 21.20 12.01 -1.32
N ALA A 189 20.82 12.15 -0.05
CA ALA A 189 21.04 13.33 0.77
C ALA A 189 21.20 12.96 2.25
N ILE A 190 21.85 13.87 2.99
CA ILE A 190 21.98 13.81 4.44
C ILE A 190 21.46 15.08 5.10
N ALA A 191 20.92 14.92 6.30
CA ALA A 191 20.51 16.03 7.15
C ALA A 191 21.10 15.88 8.55
N ARG A 192 21.69 16.96 9.06
CA ARG A 192 22.35 17.01 10.36
C ARG A 192 21.31 16.97 11.47
N VAL A 193 21.45 16.00 12.37
CA VAL A 193 20.56 15.84 13.53
C VAL A 193 20.72 17.04 14.47
N ILE A 194 19.59 17.60 14.92
CA ILE A 194 19.58 18.74 15.84
C ILE A 194 19.83 18.27 17.28
N ASN A 195 19.08 17.26 17.72
CA ASN A 195 19.20 16.65 19.03
C ASN A 195 19.37 15.13 18.87
N PRO A 196 20.50 14.53 19.31
CA PRO A 196 20.71 13.09 19.24
C PRO A 196 19.62 12.26 19.92
N ASP A 197 18.93 12.80 20.94
CA ASP A 197 17.84 12.09 21.62
C ASP A 197 16.56 11.96 20.77
N ASP A 198 16.46 12.70 19.65
CA ASP A 198 15.31 12.62 18.74
C ASP A 198 15.42 11.46 17.74
N VAL A 199 16.57 10.77 17.68
CA VAL A 199 16.84 9.65 16.76
C VAL A 199 17.45 8.47 17.49
N VAL A 200 17.32 7.27 16.92
CA VAL A 200 17.94 6.06 17.47
C VAL A 200 18.45 5.18 16.33
N ASP A 201 19.69 4.70 16.45
CA ASP A 201 20.27 3.79 15.46
C ASP A 201 19.73 2.38 15.66
N ARG A 202 18.51 2.18 15.15
CA ARG A 202 17.75 0.94 15.28
C ARG A 202 16.70 0.91 14.19
N VAL A 203 16.49 -0.23 13.55
CA VAL A 203 15.38 -0.38 12.62
C VAL A 203 14.07 -0.50 13.38
N LYS A 204 13.02 0.08 12.83
CA LYS A 204 11.67 0.13 13.42
C LYS A 204 11.25 -1.23 13.96
N ASN A 205 10.82 -1.24 15.22
CA ASN A 205 10.35 -2.40 15.97
C ASN A 205 11.34 -3.58 16.03
N ASP A 206 12.64 -3.34 15.84
CA ASP A 206 13.67 -4.38 15.81
C ASP A 206 13.36 -5.47 14.76
N LEU A 207 12.70 -5.08 13.65
CA LEU A 207 12.27 -6.00 12.60
C LEU A 207 13.44 -6.70 11.90
N ILE A 208 14.53 -5.97 11.73
CA ILE A 208 15.82 -6.45 11.25
C ILE A 208 16.95 -5.72 12.00
N PRO A 209 18.17 -6.26 12.04
CA PRO A 209 19.34 -5.53 12.54
C PRO A 209 19.61 -4.26 11.73
N VAL A 210 20.37 -3.33 12.33
CA VAL A 210 21.04 -2.26 11.58
C VAL A 210 22.24 -2.82 10.82
N ALA A 211 22.88 -1.99 10.00
CA ALA A 211 24.04 -2.39 9.21
C ALA A 211 25.17 -2.89 10.12
N THR A 212 25.53 -4.16 9.94
CA THR A 212 26.62 -4.84 10.68
C THR A 212 27.36 -5.77 9.72
N PRO A 213 28.54 -6.30 10.09
CA PRO A 213 29.25 -7.22 9.20
C PRO A 213 28.46 -8.51 8.85
N ASP A 214 27.58 -8.96 9.74
CA ASP A 214 26.70 -10.12 9.50
C ASP A 214 25.38 -9.74 8.79
N HIS A 215 25.07 -8.45 8.68
CA HIS A 215 23.87 -7.92 8.04
C HIS A 215 24.22 -6.64 7.27
N PRO A 216 24.99 -6.77 6.18
CA PRO A 216 25.56 -5.61 5.50
C PRO A 216 24.49 -4.85 4.72
N ALA A 217 24.61 -3.53 4.73
CA ALA A 217 23.87 -2.68 3.82
C ALA A 217 24.36 -2.90 2.38
N VAL A 218 23.46 -2.85 1.42
CA VAL A 218 23.78 -3.06 0.00
C VAL A 218 23.26 -1.96 -0.91
N GLY A 219 22.23 -1.23 -0.49
CA GLY A 219 21.75 -0.12 -1.28
C GLY A 219 20.79 0.83 -0.59
N LEU A 220 20.46 1.91 -1.30
CA LEU A 220 19.48 2.90 -0.92
C LEU A 220 18.38 2.95 -1.97
N LEU A 221 17.16 2.53 -1.60
CA LEU A 221 16.01 2.47 -2.50
C LEU A 221 15.60 3.88 -2.92
N PHE A 222 15.37 4.14 -4.21
CA PHE A 222 14.95 5.47 -4.68
C PHE A 222 13.81 5.51 -5.69
N ALA A 223 13.55 4.42 -6.41
CA ALA A 223 12.49 4.39 -7.42
C ALA A 223 11.96 2.97 -7.60
N GLY A 224 10.85 2.85 -8.33
CA GLY A 224 10.26 1.56 -8.64
C GLY A 224 9.22 1.65 -9.76
N SER A 225 8.87 0.48 -10.27
CA SER A 225 7.74 0.21 -11.13
C SER A 225 6.97 -0.97 -10.54
N SER A 226 5.86 -1.38 -11.16
CA SER A 226 5.06 -2.49 -10.65
C SER A 226 5.71 -3.87 -10.66
N THR A 227 6.88 -4.00 -11.29
CA THR A 227 7.62 -5.26 -11.39
C THR A 227 9.05 -5.17 -10.89
N ARG A 228 9.58 -3.95 -10.71
CA ARG A 228 10.98 -3.73 -10.34
C ARG A 228 11.09 -2.64 -9.29
N THR A 229 11.93 -2.86 -8.30
CA THR A 229 12.41 -1.81 -7.39
C THR A 229 13.84 -1.45 -7.77
N LEU A 230 14.14 -0.14 -7.83
CA LEU A 230 15.44 0.41 -8.24
C LEU A 230 16.18 0.93 -7.01
N VAL A 231 17.45 0.55 -6.91
CA VAL A 231 18.26 0.77 -5.72
C VAL A 231 19.63 1.30 -6.13
N ASN A 232 20.07 2.37 -5.44
CA ASN A 232 21.43 2.89 -5.56
C ASN A 232 22.40 1.96 -4.82
N PRO A 233 23.55 1.58 -5.39
CA PRO A 233 24.59 0.85 -4.65
C PRO A 233 25.05 1.65 -3.42
N ILE A 234 25.12 1.00 -2.26
CA ILE A 234 25.36 1.73 -1.00
C ILE A 234 26.75 2.38 -0.98
N ASP A 235 27.78 1.72 -1.52
CA ASP A 235 29.12 2.27 -1.53
C ASP A 235 29.20 3.53 -2.40
N ALA A 236 28.45 3.59 -3.50
CA ALA A 236 28.34 4.80 -4.31
C ALA A 236 27.70 5.94 -3.50
N VAL A 237 26.68 5.66 -2.70
CA VAL A 237 26.02 6.64 -1.83
C VAL A 237 26.98 7.19 -0.77
N LEU A 238 27.62 6.29 -0.01
CA LEU A 238 28.54 6.67 1.06
C LEU A 238 29.72 7.48 0.53
N ASN A 239 30.34 7.03 -0.56
CA ASN A 239 31.47 7.72 -1.19
C ASN A 239 31.08 9.09 -1.74
N ARG A 240 29.90 9.21 -2.38
CA ARG A 240 29.49 10.46 -3.01
C ARG A 240 29.04 11.52 -2.01
N LEU A 241 28.55 11.07 -0.86
CA LEU A 241 28.17 11.92 0.26
C LEU A 241 29.28 12.08 1.30
N ASP A 242 30.43 11.40 1.18
CA ASP A 242 31.50 11.41 2.20
C ASP A 242 30.96 11.14 3.61
N VAL A 243 30.32 9.98 3.79
CA VAL A 243 29.74 9.54 5.08
C VAL A 243 30.05 8.08 5.37
N SER A 244 29.95 7.70 6.64
CA SER A 244 30.12 6.32 7.12
C SER A 244 28.97 5.92 8.03
N PHE A 245 28.67 4.61 8.11
CA PHE A 245 27.76 4.11 9.13
C PHE A 245 28.38 4.27 10.53
N LEU A 246 27.54 4.28 11.56
CA LEU A 246 27.98 4.47 12.95
C LEU A 246 28.72 3.25 13.54
N HIS A 247 28.69 2.12 12.84
CA HIS A 247 29.23 0.85 13.29
C HIS A 247 30.52 0.53 12.52
N ASP A 248 31.58 0.15 13.25
CA ASP A 248 32.86 -0.23 12.68
C ASP A 248 32.79 -1.60 11.98
N GLY A 249 33.60 -1.78 10.93
CA GLY A 249 33.79 -3.04 10.20
C GLY A 249 33.32 -2.98 8.75
N ASP A 250 33.34 -4.14 8.09
CA ASP A 250 32.84 -4.30 6.72
C ASP A 250 31.31 -4.42 6.74
N VAL A 251 30.65 -3.28 6.97
CA VAL A 251 29.19 -3.17 7.15
C VAL A 251 28.43 -2.93 5.85
N THR A 252 29.14 -2.89 4.72
CA THR A 252 28.57 -2.86 3.38
C THR A 252 28.92 -4.12 2.62
N ALA A 253 28.16 -4.40 1.56
CA ALA A 253 28.50 -5.47 0.64
C ALA A 253 27.99 -5.15 -0.77
N ASP A 254 28.70 -5.65 -1.76
CA ASP A 254 28.22 -5.68 -3.15
C ASP A 254 27.01 -6.61 -3.31
N VAL A 255 26.32 -6.52 -4.44
CA VAL A 255 25.24 -7.45 -4.81
C VAL A 255 25.49 -8.03 -6.19
N ASP A 256 25.08 -9.29 -6.36
CA ASP A 256 25.00 -9.97 -7.65
C ASP A 256 23.56 -10.41 -7.91
N VAL A 257 23.24 -10.74 -9.16
CA VAL A 257 21.94 -11.31 -9.53
C VAL A 257 21.68 -12.57 -8.71
N GLY A 258 20.47 -12.69 -8.16
CA GLY A 258 20.10 -13.76 -7.25
C GLY A 258 20.37 -13.47 -5.77
N THR A 259 21.00 -12.34 -5.44
CA THR A 259 21.19 -11.94 -4.04
C THR A 259 19.84 -11.61 -3.40
N ASN A 260 19.55 -12.21 -2.25
CA ASN A 260 18.37 -11.86 -1.47
C ASN A 260 18.63 -10.58 -0.67
N VAL A 261 17.62 -9.72 -0.67
CA VAL A 261 17.64 -8.46 0.06
C VAL A 261 16.36 -8.26 0.85
N GLU A 262 16.45 -7.42 1.88
CA GLU A 262 15.32 -7.00 2.70
C GLU A 262 15.42 -5.53 3.08
N LYS A 263 14.29 -4.91 3.39
CA LYS A 263 14.21 -3.50 3.77
C LYS A 263 13.06 -3.26 4.73
N VAL A 264 13.17 -2.18 5.50
CA VAL A 264 12.06 -1.62 6.28
C VAL A 264 11.78 -0.21 5.81
N GLY A 265 10.56 0.06 5.37
CA GLY A 265 10.13 1.33 4.78
C GLY A 265 8.81 1.84 5.33
N ARG A 266 8.53 3.14 5.18
CA ARG A 266 7.35 3.76 5.81
C ARG A 266 6.02 3.16 5.33
N THR A 267 5.96 2.77 4.05
CA THR A 267 4.71 2.39 3.36
C THR A 267 4.52 0.89 3.40
N THR A 268 5.51 0.13 2.93
CA THR A 268 5.38 -1.34 2.86
C THR A 268 5.98 -2.07 4.06
N GLU A 269 6.46 -1.33 5.07
CA GLU A 269 7.08 -1.87 6.28
C GLU A 269 8.23 -2.82 5.94
N TYR A 270 8.23 -4.04 6.49
CA TYR A 270 9.20 -5.07 6.16
C TYR A 270 8.86 -5.76 4.83
N THR A 271 9.76 -5.69 3.86
CA THR A 271 9.69 -6.47 2.62
C THR A 271 11.03 -7.13 2.29
N THR A 272 10.98 -8.18 1.49
CA THR A 272 12.15 -8.90 0.97
C THR A 272 11.94 -9.24 -0.50
N ALA A 273 13.01 -9.27 -1.27
CA ALA A 273 13.01 -9.66 -2.67
C ALA A 273 14.40 -10.15 -3.10
N THR A 274 14.49 -10.59 -4.35
CA THR A 274 15.74 -11.02 -4.97
C THR A 274 16.21 -9.98 -5.99
N VAL A 275 17.51 -9.70 -6.01
CA VAL A 275 18.18 -8.88 -7.03
C VAL A 275 18.06 -9.58 -8.38
N THR A 276 17.48 -8.91 -9.36
CA THR A 276 17.18 -9.44 -10.69
C THR A 276 18.08 -8.88 -11.76
N GLU A 277 18.56 -7.64 -11.60
CA GLU A 277 19.48 -6.98 -12.51
C GLU A 277 20.51 -6.16 -11.74
N ILE A 278 21.73 -6.10 -12.28
CA ILE A 278 22.82 -5.22 -11.85
C ILE A 278 23.24 -4.36 -13.05
N ASP A 279 24.01 -3.29 -12.81
CA ASP A 279 24.43 -2.32 -13.84
C ASP A 279 23.27 -1.71 -14.65
N VAL A 280 22.16 -1.45 -13.96
CA VAL A 280 20.93 -0.93 -14.54
C VAL A 280 21.10 0.55 -14.91
N SER A 281 20.80 0.87 -16.17
CA SER A 281 20.58 2.22 -16.66
C SER A 281 19.10 2.47 -16.88
N VAL A 282 18.53 3.48 -16.24
CA VAL A 282 17.08 3.73 -16.23
C VAL A 282 16.75 5.22 -16.23
N SER A 283 15.63 5.56 -16.84
CA SER A 283 15.06 6.90 -16.82
C SER A 283 13.87 6.92 -15.87
N VAL A 284 13.87 7.85 -14.93
CA VAL A 284 12.82 8.01 -13.91
C VAL A 284 12.21 9.41 -14.06
N ASP A 285 10.89 9.49 -14.03
CA ASP A 285 10.15 10.75 -14.13
C ASP A 285 10.00 11.37 -12.74
N TYR A 286 10.59 12.56 -12.54
CA TYR A 286 10.49 13.35 -11.31
C TYR A 286 9.43 14.46 -11.44
N GLY A 287 8.43 14.27 -12.30
CA GLY A 287 7.30 15.19 -12.46
C GLY A 287 7.73 16.51 -13.08
N GLU A 288 7.52 17.61 -12.35
CA GLU A 288 7.84 18.96 -12.84
C GLU A 288 9.35 19.17 -13.09
N HIS A 289 10.21 18.35 -12.47
CA HIS A 289 11.67 18.38 -12.66
C HIS A 289 12.14 17.56 -13.87
N GLY A 290 11.21 16.90 -14.56
CA GLY A 290 11.46 16.14 -15.80
C GLY A 290 12.01 14.74 -15.58
N VAL A 291 12.47 14.14 -16.68
CA VAL A 291 12.98 12.77 -16.71
C VAL A 291 14.49 12.75 -16.50
N LEU A 292 14.94 12.05 -15.48
CA LEU A 292 16.34 11.95 -15.08
C LEU A 292 16.87 10.54 -15.37
N ARG A 293 18.07 10.44 -15.97
CA ARG A 293 18.73 9.16 -16.23
C ARG A 293 19.72 8.79 -15.12
N PHE A 294 19.59 7.58 -14.61
CA PHE A 294 20.49 6.95 -13.66
C PHE A 294 21.24 5.80 -14.34
N ASP A 295 22.49 5.62 -13.96
CA ASP A 295 23.35 4.55 -14.45
C ASP A 295 24.02 3.85 -13.26
N SER A 296 24.43 2.58 -13.43
CA SER A 296 25.05 1.75 -12.38
C SER A 296 24.15 1.46 -11.17
N GLN A 297 22.85 1.29 -11.43
CA GLN A 297 21.89 0.89 -10.39
C GLN A 297 21.80 -0.63 -10.29
N PHE A 298 21.19 -1.16 -9.24
CA PHE A 298 20.68 -2.53 -9.28
C PHE A 298 19.16 -2.53 -9.10
N ALA A 299 18.52 -3.57 -9.62
CA ALA A 299 17.08 -3.75 -9.53
C ALA A 299 16.75 -5.09 -8.87
N THR A 300 15.67 -5.09 -8.10
CA THR A 300 15.10 -6.28 -7.49
C THR A 300 13.72 -6.54 -8.08
N ALA A 301 13.16 -7.72 -7.81
CA ALA A 301 11.71 -7.91 -7.92
C ALA A 301 10.96 -6.87 -7.06
N HIS A 302 9.69 -6.62 -7.41
CA HIS A 302 8.87 -5.63 -6.72
C HIS A 302 8.88 -5.82 -5.20
N MET A 303 9.34 -4.81 -4.47
CA MET A 303 9.38 -4.84 -3.00
C MET A 303 9.06 -3.49 -2.35
N SER A 304 8.51 -2.54 -3.11
CA SER A 304 8.41 -1.14 -2.72
C SER A 304 7.19 -0.45 -3.30
N GLU A 305 6.59 0.45 -2.53
CA GLU A 305 5.54 1.37 -2.98
C GLU A 305 6.00 2.82 -2.82
N PRO A 306 5.33 3.80 -3.45
CA PRO A 306 5.57 5.21 -3.18
C PRO A 306 5.62 5.52 -1.67
N GLY A 307 6.67 6.22 -1.24
CA GLY A 307 6.96 6.51 0.17
C GLY A 307 8.05 5.62 0.80
N ASP A 308 8.39 4.48 0.20
CA ASP A 308 9.54 3.67 0.64
C ASP A 308 10.90 4.24 0.17
N SER A 309 10.89 5.27 -0.68
CA SER A 309 12.09 6.01 -1.08
C SER A 309 12.91 6.42 0.14
N GLY A 310 14.19 6.08 0.14
CA GLY A 310 15.11 6.35 1.24
C GLY A 310 15.26 5.19 2.20
N SER A 311 14.52 4.08 2.02
CA SER A 311 14.77 2.86 2.80
C SER A 311 16.16 2.32 2.52
N LEU A 312 16.91 2.00 3.58
CA LEU A 312 18.15 1.25 3.46
C LEU A 312 17.81 -0.21 3.13
N VAL A 313 18.51 -0.77 2.17
CA VAL A 313 18.37 -2.16 1.70
C VAL A 313 19.56 -2.95 2.22
N TYR A 314 19.28 -4.10 2.82
CA TYR A 314 20.25 -5.00 3.45
C TYR A 314 20.33 -6.31 2.69
N ARG A 315 21.49 -6.97 2.71
CA ARG A 315 21.59 -8.37 2.27
C ARG A 315 20.92 -9.26 3.30
N GLY A 316 19.94 -10.05 2.89
CA GLY A 316 19.19 -10.90 3.82
C GLY A 316 17.76 -11.20 3.35
N GLY A 317 16.92 -11.63 4.29
CA GLY A 317 15.54 -12.00 4.02
C GLY A 317 15.37 -13.30 3.21
N THR A 318 14.12 -13.64 2.95
CA THR A 318 13.77 -14.89 2.24
C THR A 318 13.90 -14.78 0.72
N GLY A 319 14.11 -13.59 0.18
CA GLY A 319 14.05 -13.32 -1.25
C GLY A 319 12.62 -13.43 -1.80
N GLY A 320 12.51 -13.41 -3.12
CA GLY A 320 11.25 -13.52 -3.83
C GLY A 320 11.32 -12.89 -5.21
N GLU A 321 10.67 -13.51 -6.19
CA GLU A 321 10.43 -12.98 -7.54
C GLU A 321 8.95 -12.61 -7.68
N ASP A 322 8.35 -11.99 -6.67
CA ASP A 322 6.91 -11.75 -6.63
C ASP A 322 6.50 -10.81 -7.78
N GLY A 323 6.22 -11.41 -8.92
CA GLY A 323 5.52 -10.81 -10.02
C GLY A 323 4.15 -10.39 -9.51
N SER A 324 3.83 -9.12 -9.70
CA SER A 324 2.61 -8.40 -9.32
C SER A 324 2.58 -7.85 -7.89
N GLY A 325 2.96 -6.58 -7.76
CA GLY A 325 2.23 -5.61 -6.95
C GLY A 325 0.78 -5.51 -7.44
N GLY A 326 -0.02 -6.54 -7.16
CA GLY A 326 -1.40 -6.63 -7.62
C GLY A 326 -2.29 -5.72 -6.77
N CYS A 327 -2.83 -4.68 -7.40
CA CYS A 327 -3.97 -3.91 -6.89
C CYS A 327 -5.05 -4.89 -6.33
N PRO A 328 -5.47 -4.76 -5.04
CA PRO A 328 -6.37 -5.72 -4.39
C PRO A 328 -7.67 -6.00 -5.15
N THR A 329 -8.18 -5.00 -5.87
CA THR A 329 -9.32 -5.13 -6.79
C THR A 329 -8.98 -5.93 -8.04
N THR A 330 -7.83 -5.71 -8.68
CA THR A 330 -7.35 -6.53 -9.81
C THR A 330 -7.22 -7.99 -9.38
N ALA A 331 -6.66 -8.25 -8.20
CA ALA A 331 -6.54 -9.61 -7.67
C ALA A 331 -7.91 -10.24 -7.35
N ALA A 332 -8.88 -9.45 -6.87
CA ALA A 332 -10.25 -9.93 -6.64
C ALA A 332 -10.97 -10.23 -7.96
N LEU A 333 -10.81 -9.37 -8.97
CA LEU A 333 -11.40 -9.53 -10.29
C LEU A 333 -10.75 -10.70 -11.04
N ALA A 334 -9.44 -10.87 -10.95
CA ALA A 334 -8.71 -12.01 -11.52
C ALA A 334 -9.25 -13.34 -10.99
N ARG A 335 -9.56 -13.42 -9.68
CA ARG A 335 -10.19 -14.60 -9.07
C ARG A 335 -11.64 -14.78 -9.52
N LEU A 336 -12.41 -13.70 -9.63
CA LEU A 336 -13.80 -13.75 -10.08
C LEU A 336 -13.91 -14.23 -11.53
N LEU A 337 -13.02 -13.74 -12.39
CA LEU A 337 -12.97 -14.08 -13.81
C LEU A 337 -12.22 -15.39 -14.08
N GLY A 338 -11.38 -15.84 -13.14
CA GLY A 338 -10.52 -17.01 -13.30
C GLY A 338 -9.41 -16.78 -14.33
N ARG A 339 -8.84 -15.58 -14.37
CA ARG A 339 -7.85 -15.14 -15.39
C ARG A 339 -6.76 -14.28 -14.79
N ASP A 340 -5.59 -14.29 -15.42
CA ASP A 340 -4.56 -13.29 -15.14
C ASP A 340 -4.96 -11.96 -15.77
N LEU A 341 -4.92 -10.90 -14.95
CA LEU A 341 -5.26 -9.52 -15.33
C LEU A 341 -4.05 -8.59 -15.18
N SER A 342 -2.85 -9.13 -14.96
CA SER A 342 -1.62 -8.36 -14.75
C SER A 342 -1.37 -7.34 -15.87
N LEU A 343 -1.50 -7.78 -17.13
CA LEU A 343 -1.39 -6.93 -18.30
C LEU A 343 -2.47 -5.85 -18.35
N ASP A 344 -3.73 -6.22 -18.10
CA ASP A 344 -4.85 -5.28 -18.14
C ASP A 344 -4.76 -4.22 -17.05
N ALA A 345 -4.31 -4.60 -15.85
CA ALA A 345 -4.10 -3.68 -14.75
C ALA A 345 -2.94 -2.74 -15.02
N ALA A 346 -1.87 -3.20 -15.68
CA ALA A 346 -0.77 -2.34 -16.10
C ALA A 346 -1.23 -1.32 -17.17
N VAL A 347 -2.04 -1.77 -18.14
CA VAL A 347 -2.58 -0.92 -19.22
C VAL A 347 -3.62 0.08 -18.69
N GLU A 348 -4.51 -0.36 -17.79
CA GLU A 348 -5.46 0.51 -17.09
C GLU A 348 -4.74 1.57 -16.27
N ARG A 349 -3.73 1.17 -15.48
CA ARG A 349 -2.95 2.10 -14.66
C ARG A 349 -2.27 3.17 -15.51
N ASP A 350 -1.63 2.78 -16.62
CA ASP A 350 -0.98 3.72 -17.53
C ASP A 350 -1.99 4.73 -18.10
N PHE A 351 -3.16 4.25 -18.53
CA PHE A 351 -4.21 5.11 -19.05
C PHE A 351 -4.77 6.06 -17.98
N ARG A 352 -4.99 5.54 -16.77
CA ARG A 352 -5.47 6.28 -15.61
C ARG A 352 -4.52 7.42 -15.25
N GLU A 353 -3.23 7.15 -15.18
CA GLU A 353 -2.23 8.14 -14.77
C GLU A 353 -1.96 9.17 -15.87
N ARG A 354 -1.81 8.72 -17.13
CA ARG A 354 -1.44 9.61 -18.23
C ARG A 354 -2.58 10.45 -18.78
N TYR A 355 -3.81 9.95 -18.73
CA TYR A 355 -4.96 10.61 -19.35
C TYR A 355 -6.00 11.03 -18.33
N LEU A 356 -6.57 10.09 -17.56
CA LEU A 356 -7.66 10.43 -16.62
C LEU A 356 -7.18 11.36 -15.49
N GLY A 357 -6.00 11.12 -14.92
CA GLY A 357 -5.41 11.94 -13.86
C GLY A 357 -5.09 13.39 -14.28
N ARG A 358 -5.09 13.67 -15.58
CA ARG A 358 -4.94 15.04 -16.08
C ARG A 358 -6.25 15.82 -16.09
N THR A 359 -7.38 15.14 -16.02
CA THR A 359 -8.72 15.75 -16.03
C THR A 359 -9.26 15.96 -14.61
N ARG A 360 -10.03 17.02 -14.40
CA ARG A 360 -10.70 17.29 -13.11
C ARG A 360 -11.57 16.15 -12.62
N VAL A 361 -12.46 15.63 -13.48
CA VAL A 361 -13.36 14.52 -13.12
C VAL A 361 -12.57 13.23 -12.93
N GLY A 362 -11.57 12.96 -13.77
CA GLY A 362 -10.75 11.76 -13.67
C GLY A 362 -9.98 11.69 -12.35
N ARG A 363 -9.32 12.77 -11.90
CA ARG A 363 -8.67 12.80 -10.56
C ARG A 363 -9.64 12.47 -9.44
N PHE A 364 -10.81 13.12 -9.44
CA PHE A 364 -11.84 12.86 -8.44
C PHE A 364 -12.27 11.38 -8.44
N LEU A 365 -12.50 10.78 -9.60
CA LEU A 365 -12.91 9.38 -9.70
C LEU A 365 -11.81 8.42 -9.22
N ILE A 366 -10.55 8.73 -9.49
CA ILE A 366 -9.39 7.96 -9.02
C ILE A 366 -9.32 8.01 -7.49
N GLU A 367 -9.38 9.20 -6.91
CA GLU A 367 -9.38 9.39 -5.45
C GLU A 367 -10.57 8.70 -4.79
N ALA A 368 -11.76 8.87 -5.36
CA ALA A 368 -12.98 8.25 -4.86
C ALA A 368 -12.93 6.71 -4.92
N TYR A 369 -12.31 6.16 -5.96
CA TYR A 369 -12.08 4.74 -6.10
C TYR A 369 -11.15 4.22 -5.00
N PHE A 370 -9.97 4.82 -4.83
CA PHE A 370 -8.98 4.38 -3.83
C PHE A 370 -9.47 4.56 -2.39
N ALA A 371 -10.19 5.64 -2.10
CA ALA A 371 -10.81 5.86 -0.80
C ALA A 371 -11.84 4.79 -0.41
N TYR A 372 -12.35 4.03 -1.38
CA TYR A 372 -13.35 2.98 -1.18
C TYR A 372 -12.87 1.59 -1.58
N GLU A 373 -11.61 1.44 -2.00
CA GLU A 373 -11.09 0.20 -2.58
C GLU A 373 -11.32 -0.99 -1.64
N ASP A 374 -10.96 -0.84 -0.37
CA ASP A 374 -11.16 -1.89 0.64
C ASP A 374 -12.62 -2.27 0.85
N ARG A 375 -13.53 -1.28 0.83
CA ARG A 375 -14.98 -1.51 0.96
C ARG A 375 -15.54 -2.19 -0.29
N ALA A 376 -15.06 -1.82 -1.47
CA ALA A 376 -15.45 -2.41 -2.74
C ALA A 376 -14.95 -3.86 -2.85
N VAL A 377 -13.70 -4.12 -2.47
CA VAL A 377 -13.11 -5.47 -2.43
C VAL A 377 -13.78 -6.33 -1.37
N ALA A 378 -14.04 -5.80 -0.17
CA ALA A 378 -14.78 -6.50 0.87
C ALA A 378 -16.21 -6.85 0.42
N ARG A 379 -16.89 -5.93 -0.27
CA ARG A 379 -18.22 -6.19 -0.85
C ARG A 379 -18.17 -7.20 -2.00
N MET A 380 -17.21 -7.13 -2.90
CA MET A 380 -17.05 -8.14 -3.97
C MET A 380 -16.79 -9.54 -3.40
N ARG A 381 -16.02 -9.63 -2.30
CA ARG A 381 -15.76 -10.91 -1.61
C ARG A 381 -16.96 -11.40 -0.80
N ALA A 382 -17.75 -10.50 -0.22
CA ALA A 382 -18.95 -10.81 0.55
C ALA A 382 -20.18 -11.07 -0.34
N ALA A 383 -20.22 -10.44 -1.53
CA ALA A 383 -21.22 -10.68 -2.54
C ALA A 383 -21.08 -12.12 -3.01
N ARG A 384 -22.08 -12.94 -2.70
CA ARG A 384 -22.24 -14.25 -3.32
C ARG A 384 -22.71 -14.03 -4.76
N ILE A 385 -21.77 -13.67 -5.63
CA ILE A 385 -22.01 -13.57 -7.07
C ILE A 385 -22.38 -14.97 -7.55
N ASP A 386 -23.60 -15.11 -8.04
CA ASP A 386 -24.09 -16.37 -8.55
C ASP A 386 -23.28 -16.82 -9.79
N GLU A 387 -23.41 -18.09 -10.13
CA GLU A 387 -22.64 -18.67 -11.23
C GLU A 387 -23.03 -18.11 -12.60
N ASP A 388 -24.29 -17.70 -12.79
CA ASP A 388 -24.76 -17.11 -14.04
C ASP A 388 -24.19 -15.70 -14.24
N ASP A 389 -24.07 -14.93 -13.16
CA ASP A 389 -23.45 -13.61 -13.10
C ASP A 389 -21.94 -13.68 -13.25
N ARG A 390 -21.28 -14.67 -12.65
CA ARG A 390 -19.85 -14.93 -12.88
C ARG A 390 -19.58 -15.20 -14.36
N ARG A 391 -20.35 -16.07 -14.99
CA ARG A 391 -20.23 -16.35 -16.43
C ARG A 391 -20.58 -15.15 -17.29
N PHE A 392 -21.54 -14.33 -16.85
CA PHE A 392 -21.86 -13.07 -17.52
C PHE A 392 -20.66 -12.11 -17.49
N LEU A 393 -20.01 -11.92 -16.34
CA LEU A 393 -18.82 -11.07 -16.20
C LEU A 393 -17.62 -11.60 -17.01
N GLN A 394 -17.43 -12.91 -17.07
CA GLN A 394 -16.40 -13.54 -17.93
C GLN A 394 -16.64 -13.23 -19.41
N ARG A 395 -17.88 -13.42 -19.90
CA ARG A 395 -18.23 -13.08 -21.30
C ARG A 395 -18.08 -11.60 -21.60
N LEU A 396 -18.43 -10.74 -20.65
CA LEU A 396 -18.24 -9.31 -20.78
C LEU A 396 -16.75 -8.97 -20.97
N TYR A 397 -15.90 -9.51 -20.10
CA TYR A 397 -14.46 -9.32 -20.19
C TYR A 397 -13.92 -9.84 -21.53
N ASP A 398 -14.31 -11.05 -21.95
CA ASP A 398 -13.94 -11.62 -23.26
C ASP A 398 -14.30 -10.73 -24.44
N THR A 399 -15.47 -10.09 -24.37
CA THR A 399 -15.99 -9.26 -25.47
C THR A 399 -15.26 -7.92 -25.57
N TYR A 400 -14.86 -7.32 -24.44
CA TYR A 400 -14.43 -5.92 -24.40
C TYR A 400 -12.97 -5.69 -24.01
N ALA A 401 -12.24 -6.69 -23.48
CA ALA A 401 -10.87 -6.50 -23.02
C ALA A 401 -9.94 -5.93 -24.12
N GLU A 402 -10.02 -6.45 -25.34
CA GLU A 402 -9.19 -5.95 -26.45
C GLU A 402 -9.54 -4.51 -26.84
N THR A 403 -10.83 -4.17 -26.89
CA THR A 403 -11.29 -2.81 -27.17
C THR A 403 -10.82 -1.84 -26.10
N LEU A 404 -10.93 -2.22 -24.82
CA LEU A 404 -10.46 -1.39 -23.71
C LEU A 404 -8.94 -1.21 -23.71
N ARG A 405 -8.17 -2.26 -24.06
CA ARG A 405 -6.72 -2.14 -24.28
C ARG A 405 -6.41 -1.19 -25.44
N ALA A 406 -7.17 -1.23 -26.53
CA ALA A 406 -6.98 -0.32 -27.66
C ALA A 406 -7.26 1.13 -27.27
N VAL A 407 -8.32 1.37 -26.49
CA VAL A 407 -8.62 2.70 -25.91
C VAL A 407 -7.47 3.18 -25.02
N ALA A 408 -6.97 2.31 -24.15
CA ALA A 408 -5.92 2.66 -23.19
C ALA A 408 -4.56 2.95 -23.87
N LEU A 409 -4.16 2.11 -24.83
CA LEU A 409 -2.86 2.20 -25.50
C LEU A 409 -2.84 3.23 -26.63
N GLN A 410 -3.98 3.45 -27.30
CA GLN A 410 -4.09 4.31 -28.48
C GLN A 410 -5.36 5.17 -28.44
N PRO A 411 -5.52 6.04 -27.43
CA PRO A 411 -6.75 6.80 -27.24
C PRO A 411 -7.06 7.79 -28.38
N ASN A 412 -6.09 8.15 -29.21
CA ASN A 412 -6.29 9.11 -30.30
C ASN A 412 -6.84 8.49 -31.60
N ARG A 413 -7.20 7.20 -31.58
CA ARG A 413 -7.79 6.54 -32.75
C ARG A 413 -9.20 7.06 -33.03
N ALA A 414 -9.41 7.55 -34.26
CA ALA A 414 -10.68 8.13 -34.69
C ALA A 414 -11.84 7.12 -34.77
N ASP A 415 -11.55 5.82 -34.89
CA ASP A 415 -12.54 4.77 -34.94
C ASP A 415 -13.00 4.29 -33.55
N LEU A 416 -12.36 4.76 -32.47
CA LEU A 416 -12.77 4.49 -31.09
C LEU A 416 -13.82 5.51 -30.64
N VAL A 417 -15.07 5.25 -31.03
CA VAL A 417 -16.24 6.09 -30.72
C VAL A 417 -17.11 5.41 -29.67
N PHE A 418 -17.57 6.16 -28.67
CA PHE A 418 -18.54 5.67 -27.70
C PHE A 418 -19.95 5.63 -28.31
N ALA A 419 -20.30 4.51 -28.93
CA ALA A 419 -21.58 4.30 -29.61
C ALA A 419 -22.76 3.99 -28.67
N GLU A 420 -23.99 4.17 -29.16
CA GLU A 420 -25.24 3.89 -28.42
C GLU A 420 -25.35 2.43 -27.98
N GLU A 421 -24.73 1.51 -28.72
CA GLU A 421 -24.63 0.10 -28.32
C GLU A 421 -23.79 -0.13 -27.06
N HIS A 422 -22.72 0.64 -26.86
CA HIS A 422 -21.92 0.57 -25.63
C HIS A 422 -22.75 1.07 -24.44
N LEU A 423 -23.49 2.16 -24.59
CA LEU A 423 -24.38 2.66 -23.54
C LEU A 423 -25.49 1.65 -23.21
N ARG A 424 -26.08 1.01 -24.23
CA ARG A 424 -27.08 -0.05 -24.03
C ARG A 424 -26.50 -1.24 -23.26
N GLU A 425 -25.27 -1.64 -23.55
CA GLU A 425 -24.62 -2.74 -22.82
C GLU A 425 -24.28 -2.33 -21.38
N ILE A 426 -23.75 -1.12 -21.16
CA ILE A 426 -23.50 -0.58 -19.81
C ILE A 426 -24.79 -0.57 -18.98
N ARG A 427 -25.91 -0.10 -19.55
CA ARG A 427 -27.21 -0.16 -18.88
C ARG A 427 -27.60 -1.59 -18.50
N ARG A 428 -27.41 -2.56 -19.39
CA ARG A 428 -27.71 -3.97 -19.11
C ARG A 428 -26.86 -4.52 -17.97
N ILE A 429 -25.55 -4.24 -17.98
CA ILE A 429 -24.62 -4.65 -16.93
C ILE A 429 -25.04 -4.05 -15.59
N VAL A 430 -25.27 -2.74 -15.55
CA VAL A 430 -25.61 -2.02 -14.32
C VAL A 430 -26.95 -2.48 -13.75
N VAL A 431 -27.97 -2.70 -14.59
CA VAL A 431 -29.27 -3.24 -14.14
C VAL A 431 -29.10 -4.63 -13.56
N ARG A 432 -28.32 -5.50 -14.22
CA ARG A 432 -28.08 -6.87 -13.77
C ARG A 432 -27.33 -6.90 -12.45
N LEU A 433 -26.31 -6.05 -12.29
CA LEU A 433 -25.48 -6.02 -11.08
C LEU A 433 -26.03 -5.12 -9.97
N ARG A 434 -27.19 -4.48 -10.18
CA ARG A 434 -27.78 -3.50 -9.24
C ARG A 434 -28.02 -4.09 -7.86
N GLU A 435 -28.27 -5.40 -7.76
CA GLU A 435 -28.48 -6.09 -6.49
C GLU A 435 -27.23 -6.15 -5.60
N TYR A 436 -26.04 -6.00 -6.19
CA TYR A 436 -24.77 -5.96 -5.46
C TYR A 436 -24.38 -4.54 -5.02
N PHE A 437 -25.17 -3.52 -5.35
CA PHE A 437 -24.88 -2.12 -5.02
C PHE A 437 -25.39 -1.78 -3.62
N THR A 438 -24.77 -0.78 -2.98
CA THR A 438 -25.37 -0.20 -1.77
C THR A 438 -26.66 0.53 -2.10
N ALA A 439 -27.53 0.71 -1.11
CA ALA A 439 -28.74 1.53 -1.26
C ALA A 439 -28.43 2.94 -1.80
N GLY A 440 -27.34 3.57 -1.32
CA GLY A 440 -26.87 4.85 -1.84
C GLY A 440 -26.45 4.79 -3.31
N ALA A 441 -25.59 3.83 -3.68
CA ALA A 441 -25.13 3.68 -5.05
C ALA A 441 -26.28 3.36 -6.00
N ALA A 442 -27.15 2.41 -5.64
CA ALA A 442 -28.34 2.05 -6.40
C ALA A 442 -29.33 3.22 -6.58
N GLY A 443 -29.33 4.18 -5.65
CA GLY A 443 -30.17 5.38 -5.68
C GLY A 443 -29.69 6.47 -6.64
N VAL A 444 -28.43 6.42 -7.10
CA VAL A 444 -27.86 7.42 -8.03
C VAL A 444 -27.54 6.85 -9.41
N VAL A 445 -27.71 5.54 -9.62
CA VAL A 445 -27.36 4.82 -10.87
C VAL A 445 -27.93 5.48 -12.12
N ASP A 446 -29.20 5.84 -12.11
CA ASP A 446 -29.87 6.36 -13.30
C ASP A 446 -29.35 7.75 -13.70
N GLU A 447 -28.94 8.56 -12.71
CA GLU A 447 -28.30 9.85 -12.93
C GLU A 447 -26.87 9.70 -13.46
N VAL A 448 -26.12 8.72 -12.95
CA VAL A 448 -24.78 8.38 -13.48
C VAL A 448 -24.89 7.91 -14.93
N LEU A 449 -25.87 7.05 -15.26
CA LEU A 449 -26.11 6.62 -16.63
C LEU A 449 -26.56 7.77 -17.54
N GLY A 450 -27.25 8.77 -16.99
CA GLY A 450 -27.57 10.02 -17.69
C GLY A 450 -26.31 10.80 -18.09
N ILE A 451 -25.34 10.92 -17.19
CA ILE A 451 -24.04 11.55 -17.49
C ILE A 451 -23.30 10.74 -18.56
N VAL A 452 -23.23 9.42 -18.43
CA VAL A 452 -22.55 8.57 -19.42
C VAL A 452 -23.18 8.70 -20.81
N ALA A 453 -24.50 8.91 -20.89
CA ALA A 453 -25.20 9.09 -22.15
C ALA A 453 -24.80 10.38 -22.90
N GLU A 454 -24.34 11.43 -22.21
CA GLU A 454 -23.88 12.70 -22.81
C GLU A 454 -22.62 12.52 -23.69
N PHE A 455 -21.91 11.40 -23.51
CA PHE A 455 -20.71 11.05 -24.28
C PHE A 455 -21.01 10.21 -25.52
N VAL A 456 -22.25 9.80 -25.78
CA VAL A 456 -22.57 9.00 -26.97
C VAL A 456 -22.24 9.79 -28.24
N GLY A 457 -21.55 9.12 -29.16
CA GLY A 457 -21.09 9.70 -30.42
C GLY A 457 -19.74 10.42 -30.33
N ARG A 458 -19.14 10.52 -29.13
CA ARG A 458 -17.82 11.14 -28.95
C ARG A 458 -16.69 10.12 -29.07
N THR A 459 -15.56 10.60 -29.59
CA THR A 459 -14.27 9.90 -29.58
C THR A 459 -13.63 9.96 -28.17
N VAL A 460 -12.68 9.06 -27.90
CA VAL A 460 -11.97 9.04 -26.62
C VAL A 460 -11.32 10.39 -26.25
N PRO A 461 -10.66 11.14 -27.17
CA PRO A 461 -10.09 12.44 -26.84
C PRO A 461 -11.15 13.50 -26.50
N GLU A 462 -12.29 13.50 -27.19
CA GLU A 462 -13.41 14.40 -26.90
C GLU A 462 -14.04 14.09 -25.54
N ILE A 463 -14.07 12.81 -25.14
CA ILE A 463 -14.51 12.40 -23.80
C ILE A 463 -13.50 12.88 -22.76
N LEU A 464 -12.21 12.63 -22.94
CA LEU A 464 -11.15 13.08 -22.02
C LEU A 464 -11.17 14.61 -21.84
N GLN A 465 -11.37 15.36 -22.92
CA GLN A 465 -11.50 16.81 -22.84
C GLN A 465 -12.74 17.23 -22.03
N ALA A 466 -13.88 16.57 -22.25
CA ALA A 466 -15.11 16.86 -21.52
C ALA A 466 -15.03 16.48 -20.03
N LEU A 467 -14.16 15.55 -19.65
CA LEU A 467 -13.88 15.22 -18.25
C LEU A 467 -13.10 16.32 -17.50
N ASP A 468 -12.58 17.33 -18.19
CA ASP A 468 -11.94 18.49 -17.55
C ASP A 468 -12.91 19.66 -17.27
N ASP A 469 -14.22 19.40 -17.32
CA ASP A 469 -15.27 20.39 -17.05
C ASP A 469 -15.58 20.52 -15.54
N PRO A 470 -15.46 21.73 -14.93
CA PRO A 470 -15.79 21.96 -13.53
C PRO A 470 -17.27 21.73 -13.19
N ASP A 471 -18.20 21.94 -14.13
CA ASP A 471 -19.63 21.71 -13.91
C ASP A 471 -19.93 20.22 -13.84
N LEU A 472 -19.29 19.44 -14.71
CA LEU A 472 -19.35 17.99 -14.65
C LEU A 472 -18.75 17.45 -13.34
N LEU A 473 -17.61 17.99 -12.89
CA LEU A 473 -17.01 17.61 -11.60
C LEU A 473 -17.98 17.84 -10.44
N ARG A 474 -18.67 19.00 -10.39
CA ARG A 474 -19.66 19.27 -9.33
C ARG A 474 -20.80 18.25 -9.33
N ARG A 475 -21.34 17.93 -10.51
CA ARG A 475 -22.41 16.92 -10.67
C ARG A 475 -21.94 15.54 -10.19
N VAL A 476 -20.77 15.09 -10.63
CA VAL A 476 -20.20 13.78 -10.26
C VAL A 476 -19.90 13.70 -8.77
N THR A 477 -19.35 14.77 -8.17
CA THR A 477 -19.04 14.82 -6.73
C THR A 477 -20.32 14.72 -5.88
N GLU A 478 -21.39 15.41 -6.29
CA GLU A 478 -22.67 15.35 -5.57
C GLU A 478 -23.31 13.96 -5.64
N LEU A 479 -23.27 13.31 -6.81
CA LEU A 479 -23.73 11.93 -6.96
C LEU A 479 -22.92 10.97 -6.11
N ALA A 480 -21.59 11.12 -6.07
CA ALA A 480 -20.74 10.31 -5.22
C ALA A 480 -21.10 10.49 -3.73
N ARG A 481 -21.30 11.74 -3.27
CA ARG A 481 -21.71 12.02 -1.88
C ARG A 481 -23.02 11.32 -1.52
N ARG A 482 -24.03 11.43 -2.38
CA ARG A 482 -25.33 10.76 -2.22
C ARG A 482 -25.20 9.23 -2.28
N ALA A 483 -24.22 8.70 -3.00
CA ALA A 483 -23.88 7.28 -3.01
C ALA A 483 -23.20 6.78 -1.72
N GLY A 484 -22.83 7.69 -0.82
CA GLY A 484 -22.16 7.41 0.45
C GLY A 484 -20.66 7.75 0.46
N TYR A 485 -20.18 8.55 -0.50
CA TYR A 485 -18.82 9.10 -0.49
C TYR A 485 -18.71 10.26 0.52
N ALA A 486 -17.97 10.08 1.61
CA ALA A 486 -17.53 11.18 2.46
C ALA A 486 -16.14 11.66 2.01
N PRO A 487 -16.00 12.88 1.46
CA PRO A 487 -14.68 13.45 1.21
C PRO A 487 -13.92 13.62 2.52
N ARG A 488 -12.59 13.48 2.51
CA ARG A 488 -11.76 14.08 3.56
C ARG A 488 -12.04 15.58 3.53
N THR A 489 -12.57 16.14 4.62
CA THR A 489 -12.82 17.58 4.70
C THR A 489 -11.49 18.30 4.75
N ASP A 490 -11.21 19.13 3.74
CA ASP A 490 -10.13 20.09 3.77
C ASP A 490 -10.31 21.04 4.96
N ALA A 491 -9.28 21.15 5.78
CA ALA A 491 -9.16 22.21 6.76
C ALA A 491 -8.85 23.53 6.04
N ALA A 492 -9.87 24.25 5.57
CA ALA A 492 -9.83 25.70 5.33
C ALA A 492 -11.23 26.24 5.04
N GLY A 493 -11.74 27.11 5.91
CA GLY A 493 -13.02 27.80 5.71
C GLY A 493 -13.58 28.41 6.99
N GLY A 494 -12.73 29.04 7.80
CA GLY A 494 -13.21 29.94 8.85
C GLY A 494 -13.77 31.20 8.19
N GLU A 495 -15.06 31.21 7.91
CA GLU A 495 -15.77 32.45 7.64
C GLU A 495 -15.90 33.24 8.94
N ALA A 496 -15.40 34.48 8.86
CA ALA A 496 -15.57 35.52 9.84
C ALA A 496 -17.05 35.69 10.19
N GLY A 497 -17.37 35.46 11.46
CA GLY A 497 -18.66 35.78 12.05
C GLY A 497 -18.47 36.56 13.34
N GLY A 498 -18.78 37.85 13.28
CA GLY A 498 -19.35 38.58 14.43
C GLY A 498 -18.56 39.77 14.94
N GLY A 499 -19.22 40.94 14.92
CA GLY A 499 -18.97 42.04 15.84
C GLY A 499 -18.44 43.30 15.19
#